data_AF-A0A315ZDD1-F1
#
_entry.id   AF-A0A315ZDD1-F1
#
_cell.length_a   1.000
_cell.length_b   1.000
_cell.length_c   1.000
_cell.angle_alpha   90.00
_cell.angle_beta   90.00
_cell.angle_gamma   90.00
#
_symmetry.space_group_name_H-M   'P 1'
#
loop_
_entity.id
_entity.type
_entity.pdbx_description
1 polymer ?
#
loop_
_entity_poly.entity_id
_entity_poly.type
_entity_poly.pdbx_seq_one_letter_code
_entity_poly.pdbx_strand_id
1 'polypeptide(L)'
;MILFRQPTSDKQYNTFIFLLFFIFLQPFQAIAFNDWTPVNINDLNTEAERLQASKPDSTIFLAQKALSLMNSNEKQQAKAFAFWNLSQAYLYKHEYYSALIYGQKGIGLLNEEDTSKLHLDMLGTLGWVYYDMGNTSQAIPYHEKALNLAVKKQDLREEITYLNALGLDAMDEADYMMALNYFQKAEKKLSSESTSFSYLLSAIYNNQGIIYSTLEDWTQAKIYLLKSLELNTGGASSLVETYTYLAKVERGRKDFKQAKVYLQKAAQYVKQTNYSFALREFYEEKMSFEEIQENFKEAFLAQKEFIALDQKIKNGNIHTVTNHLLKFQQNKIEQDEKLLTQEKEIKQMYILFSIAIVSAIILLATSITLRLRHRMKQKALEQQLLKESLNSANIKNTELSDELVHKSKLLEDLALTISQRNEILQTLRENISNSRSEEMRKVWFTLTQMVEQVEKIPQAKVSAEVSQDFLYRIHEQFPDLTDKEIQLILQIRSHLSSKEIAELNNVEVRSVEMGRYRLRKKLGLAKGESLKDFIFNI
;
A
#
# COMPACT_ATOMS: atom_id res chain seq x y z
N MET A 1 -21.08 24.90 46.01
CA MET A 1 -21.05 23.46 46.36
C MET A 1 -20.53 22.73 45.11
N ILE A 2 -19.23 22.49 44.93
CA ILE A 2 -18.39 21.46 45.60
C ILE A 2 -19.03 20.08 45.32
N LEU A 3 -18.44 19.06 44.68
CA LEU A 3 -17.06 18.76 44.26
C LEU A 3 -17.07 17.55 43.29
N PHE A 4 -15.96 17.43 42.57
CA PHE A 4 -15.38 16.22 41.97
C PHE A 4 -15.51 14.93 42.81
N ARG A 5 -15.64 13.77 42.13
CA ARG A 5 -14.89 12.55 42.49
C ARG A 5 -14.84 11.51 41.35
N GLN A 6 -13.67 11.38 40.72
CA GLN A 6 -13.02 10.09 40.44
C GLN A 6 -11.84 9.97 41.44
N PRO A 7 -11.02 8.88 41.50
CA PRO A 7 -11.09 7.50 40.99
C PRO A 7 -10.73 6.45 42.09
N THR A 8 -10.81 5.15 41.77
CA THR A 8 -9.98 4.00 42.25
C THR A 8 -10.71 2.72 41.80
N SER A 9 -10.13 1.62 41.33
CA SER A 9 -8.74 1.15 41.23
C SER A 9 -8.74 -0.07 40.29
N ASP A 10 -7.77 -0.10 39.39
CA ASP A 10 -6.91 -1.22 39.00
C ASP A 10 -7.40 -2.69 39.05
N LYS A 11 -7.06 -3.35 37.93
CA LYS A 11 -6.72 -4.77 37.76
C LYS A 11 -7.86 -5.79 37.76
N GLN A 12 -8.41 -6.02 36.57
CA GLN A 12 -8.55 -7.37 36.01
C GLN A 12 -8.64 -7.28 34.47
N TYR A 13 -7.48 -7.11 33.83
CA TYR A 13 -7.32 -7.41 32.41
C TYR A 13 -7.31 -8.94 32.22
N ASN A 14 -7.83 -9.38 31.07
CA ASN A 14 -7.41 -10.59 30.36
C ASN A 14 -7.87 -11.96 30.89
N THR A 15 -9.18 -12.20 31.03
CA THR A 15 -9.67 -13.60 31.10
C THR A 15 -11.08 -13.81 30.53
N PHE A 16 -11.51 -13.03 29.53
CA PHE A 16 -12.82 -13.25 28.90
C PHE A 16 -12.85 -13.15 27.36
N ILE A 17 -11.68 -13.15 26.70
CA ILE A 17 -11.57 -13.19 25.21
C ILE A 17 -10.69 -14.38 24.77
N PHE A 18 -10.72 -15.49 25.50
CA PHE A 18 -9.97 -16.70 25.12
C PHE A 18 -10.75 -18.02 25.25
N LEU A 19 -12.07 -17.94 25.41
CA LEU A 19 -12.95 -19.11 25.61
C LEU A 19 -14.13 -19.14 24.64
N LEU A 20 -13.92 -18.64 23.42
CA LEU A 20 -14.86 -18.74 22.29
C LEU A 20 -14.15 -19.12 20.97
N PHE A 21 -13.04 -19.88 21.07
CA PHE A 21 -12.28 -20.33 19.89
C PHE A 21 -12.04 -21.86 19.84
N PHE A 22 -12.73 -22.66 20.66
CA PHE A 22 -12.41 -24.09 20.80
C PHE A 22 -13.59 -25.09 20.82
N ILE A 23 -14.77 -24.74 20.29
CA ILE A 23 -15.95 -25.66 20.26
C ILE A 23 -16.51 -25.93 18.85
N PHE A 24 -15.75 -25.64 17.77
CA PHE A 24 -16.12 -26.11 16.40
C PHE A 24 -14.98 -26.83 15.68
N LEU A 25 -14.22 -27.65 16.41
CA LEU A 25 -13.26 -28.61 15.87
C LEU A 25 -13.50 -29.99 16.50
N GLN A 26 -14.52 -30.68 15.99
CA GLN A 26 -14.52 -32.13 15.92
C GLN A 26 -14.78 -32.54 14.46
N PRO A 27 -13.98 -33.48 13.93
CA PRO A 27 -14.03 -33.86 12.53
C PRO A 27 -15.26 -34.73 12.30
N PHE A 28 -16.15 -34.31 11.39
CA PHE A 28 -17.08 -35.26 10.80
C PHE A 28 -16.26 -36.23 9.96
N GLN A 29 -16.22 -37.47 10.42
CA GLN A 29 -15.66 -38.58 9.67
C GLN A 29 -16.32 -38.67 8.30
N ALA A 30 -15.47 -38.95 7.31
CA ALA A 30 -15.76 -39.07 5.90
C ALA A 30 -17.03 -39.89 5.63
N ILE A 31 -18.06 -39.22 5.11
CA ILE A 31 -18.86 -39.81 4.05
C ILE A 31 -17.98 -39.67 2.80
N ALA A 32 -17.42 -40.79 2.34
CA ALA A 32 -16.72 -40.87 1.08
C ALA A 32 -17.67 -40.49 -0.07
N PHE A 33 -17.69 -39.20 -0.41
CA PHE A 33 -18.06 -38.77 -1.74
C PHE A 33 -16.86 -39.05 -2.64
N ASN A 34 -16.94 -40.16 -3.38
CA ASN A 34 -16.02 -40.49 -4.46
C ASN A 34 -15.96 -39.33 -5.47
N ASP A 35 -14.72 -39.06 -5.92
CA ASP A 35 -14.34 -38.41 -7.19
C ASP A 35 -14.56 -36.90 -7.37
N TRP A 36 -14.02 -36.06 -6.48
CA TRP A 36 -13.63 -34.69 -6.87
C TRP A 36 -12.17 -34.68 -7.31
N THR A 37 -11.93 -34.96 -8.59
CA THR A 37 -10.67 -34.53 -9.22
C THR A 37 -10.69 -33.00 -9.30
N PRO A 38 -9.63 -32.29 -8.85
CA PRO A 38 -9.56 -30.85 -9.03
C PRO A 38 -9.66 -30.56 -10.53
N VAL A 39 -10.64 -29.74 -10.93
CA VAL A 39 -10.86 -29.39 -12.33
C VAL A 39 -9.61 -28.69 -12.85
N ASN A 40 -8.85 -29.39 -13.69
CA ASN A 40 -7.59 -28.92 -14.24
C ASN A 40 -7.86 -27.98 -15.42
N ILE A 41 -7.30 -26.76 -15.34
CA ILE A 41 -7.44 -25.71 -16.37
C ILE A 41 -6.93 -26.19 -17.73
N ASN A 42 -5.86 -26.99 -17.76
CA ASN A 42 -5.32 -27.52 -19.01
C ASN A 42 -6.28 -28.53 -19.64
N ASP A 43 -6.95 -29.36 -18.83
CA ASP A 43 -7.91 -30.35 -19.33
C ASP A 43 -9.16 -29.64 -19.89
N LEU A 44 -9.62 -28.57 -19.23
CA LEU A 44 -10.69 -27.71 -19.76
C LEU A 44 -10.31 -27.08 -21.10
N ASN A 45 -9.10 -26.54 -21.23
CA ASN A 45 -8.64 -25.92 -22.48
C ASN A 45 -8.44 -26.94 -23.60
N THR A 46 -7.93 -28.14 -23.29
CA THR A 46 -7.73 -29.22 -24.25
C THR A 46 -9.08 -29.75 -24.75
N GLU A 47 -10.06 -29.88 -23.86
CA GLU A 47 -11.42 -30.26 -24.25
C GLU A 47 -12.10 -29.14 -25.06
N ALA A 48 -11.88 -27.88 -24.69
CA ALA A 48 -12.39 -26.74 -25.46
C ALA A 48 -11.82 -26.71 -26.89
N GLU A 49 -10.51 -26.97 -27.05
CA GLU A 49 -9.83 -27.08 -28.34
C GLU A 49 -10.47 -28.15 -29.22
N ARG A 50 -10.68 -29.35 -28.67
CA ARG A 50 -11.30 -30.48 -29.38
C ARG A 50 -12.69 -30.15 -29.92
N LEU A 51 -13.41 -29.26 -29.25
CA LEU A 51 -14.79 -28.91 -29.57
C LEU A 51 -14.94 -27.68 -30.47
N GLN A 52 -13.86 -26.93 -30.77
CA GLN A 52 -13.93 -25.62 -31.45
C GLN A 52 -14.84 -25.63 -32.69
N ALA A 53 -14.61 -26.57 -33.61
CA ALA A 53 -15.34 -26.65 -34.88
C ALA A 53 -16.71 -27.34 -34.77
N SER A 54 -16.88 -28.28 -33.83
CA SER A 54 -18.08 -29.13 -33.77
C SER A 54 -19.14 -28.58 -32.82
N LYS A 55 -18.73 -27.89 -31.75
CA LYS A 55 -19.60 -27.37 -30.68
C LYS A 55 -19.06 -26.05 -30.14
N PRO A 56 -19.09 -24.96 -30.93
CA PRO A 56 -18.49 -23.68 -30.54
C PRO A 56 -19.08 -23.11 -29.24
N ASP A 57 -20.38 -23.28 -28.97
CA ASP A 57 -20.97 -22.82 -27.71
C ASP A 57 -20.41 -23.57 -26.48
N SER A 58 -20.10 -24.86 -26.64
CA SER A 58 -19.45 -25.65 -25.58
C SER A 58 -18.00 -25.23 -25.39
N THR A 59 -17.26 -24.94 -26.48
CA THR A 59 -15.92 -24.37 -26.40
C THR A 59 -15.90 -23.04 -25.66
N ILE A 60 -16.86 -22.15 -25.95
CA ILE A 60 -16.98 -20.86 -25.26
C ILE A 60 -17.18 -21.08 -23.76
N PHE A 61 -18.13 -21.95 -23.38
CA PHE A 61 -18.41 -22.27 -21.98
C PHE A 61 -17.17 -22.82 -21.25
N LEU A 62 -16.48 -23.80 -21.85
CA LEU A 62 -15.30 -24.43 -21.25
C LEU A 62 -14.12 -23.46 -21.13
N ALA A 63 -13.86 -22.65 -22.16
CA ALA A 63 -12.80 -21.66 -22.13
C ALA A 63 -13.08 -20.53 -21.13
N GLN A 64 -14.33 -20.07 -21.01
CA GLN A 64 -14.74 -19.11 -19.97
C GLN A 64 -14.60 -19.70 -18.56
N LYS A 65 -14.98 -20.97 -18.39
CA LYS A 65 -14.77 -21.70 -17.13
C LYS A 65 -13.28 -21.79 -16.79
N ALA A 66 -12.43 -22.14 -17.77
CA ALA A 66 -10.99 -22.19 -17.60
C ALA A 66 -10.43 -20.83 -17.14
N LEU A 67 -10.84 -19.73 -17.78
CA LEU A 67 -10.46 -18.36 -17.37
C LEU A 67 -10.92 -18.01 -15.95
N SER A 68 -12.12 -18.43 -15.54
CA SER A 68 -12.66 -18.12 -14.22
C SER A 68 -11.93 -18.82 -13.06
N LEU A 69 -11.23 -19.92 -13.34
CA LEU A 69 -10.49 -20.72 -12.36
C LEU A 69 -9.01 -20.30 -12.24
N MET A 70 -8.54 -19.37 -13.07
CA MET A 70 -7.15 -18.91 -13.07
C MET A 70 -6.88 -17.93 -11.92
N ASN A 71 -5.90 -18.24 -11.07
CA ASN A 71 -5.38 -17.33 -10.05
C ASN A 71 -4.27 -16.42 -10.62
N SER A 72 -4.00 -15.30 -9.95
CA SER A 72 -3.06 -14.25 -10.40
C SER A 72 -1.62 -14.72 -10.67
N ASN A 73 -1.22 -15.87 -10.12
CA ASN A 73 0.15 -16.42 -10.23
C ASN A 73 0.28 -17.60 -11.20
N GLU A 74 -0.78 -18.08 -11.87
CA GLU A 74 -0.68 -19.22 -12.81
C GLU A 74 -0.95 -18.87 -14.28
N LYS A 75 0.13 -19.03 -15.06
CA LYS A 75 0.24 -19.39 -16.49
C LYS A 75 -0.45 -18.47 -17.48
N GLN A 76 0.23 -17.37 -17.79
CA GLN A 76 0.00 -16.52 -18.97
C GLN A 76 -0.24 -17.31 -20.27
N GLN A 77 0.44 -18.46 -20.46
CA GLN A 77 0.18 -19.40 -21.56
C GLN A 77 -1.18 -20.11 -21.48
N ALA A 78 -1.62 -20.58 -20.31
CA ALA A 78 -2.94 -21.22 -20.17
C ALA A 78 -4.07 -20.21 -20.40
N LYS A 79 -3.85 -18.95 -20.00
CA LYS A 79 -4.76 -17.84 -20.29
C LYS A 79 -4.80 -17.51 -21.78
N ALA A 80 -3.65 -17.45 -22.44
CA ALA A 80 -3.56 -17.30 -23.89
C ALA A 80 -4.27 -18.46 -24.61
N PHE A 81 -4.14 -19.69 -24.12
CA PHE A 81 -4.81 -20.88 -24.67
C PHE A 81 -6.34 -20.77 -24.56
N ALA A 82 -6.86 -20.35 -23.40
CA ALA A 82 -8.29 -20.12 -23.25
C ALA A 82 -8.81 -19.00 -24.18
N PHE A 83 -8.03 -17.93 -24.38
CA PHE A 83 -8.37 -16.88 -25.33
C PHE A 83 -8.33 -17.34 -26.79
N TRP A 84 -7.37 -18.21 -27.15
CA TRP A 84 -7.35 -18.84 -28.47
C TRP A 84 -8.62 -19.67 -28.72
N ASN A 85 -9.01 -20.51 -27.74
CA ASN A 85 -10.22 -21.32 -27.82
C ASN A 85 -11.48 -20.45 -28.03
N LEU A 86 -11.57 -19.32 -27.32
CA LEU A 86 -12.66 -18.35 -27.55
C LEU A 86 -12.58 -17.74 -28.95
N SER A 87 -11.39 -17.31 -29.37
CA SER A 87 -11.19 -16.73 -30.70
C SER A 87 -11.67 -17.67 -31.80
N GLN A 88 -11.24 -18.93 -31.75
CA GLN A 88 -11.63 -19.98 -32.68
C GLN A 88 -13.14 -20.27 -32.64
N ALA A 89 -13.74 -20.39 -31.46
CA ALA A 89 -15.17 -20.65 -31.35
C ALA A 89 -16.02 -19.52 -31.96
N TYR A 90 -15.64 -18.26 -31.71
CA TYR A 90 -16.33 -17.12 -32.32
C TYR A 90 -16.10 -17.03 -33.84
N LEU A 91 -14.91 -17.42 -34.33
CA LEU A 91 -14.64 -17.54 -35.76
C LEU A 91 -15.59 -18.55 -36.41
N TYR A 92 -15.75 -19.75 -35.84
CA TYR A 92 -16.70 -20.76 -36.33
C TYR A 92 -18.17 -20.34 -36.23
N LYS A 93 -18.50 -19.38 -35.36
CA LYS A 93 -19.83 -18.77 -35.27
C LYS A 93 -20.03 -17.58 -36.22
N HIS A 94 -19.02 -17.23 -37.02
CA HIS A 94 -19.01 -16.03 -37.87
C HIS A 94 -19.17 -14.72 -37.07
N GLU A 95 -18.79 -14.73 -35.79
CA GLU A 95 -18.78 -13.57 -34.89
C GLU A 95 -17.36 -12.96 -34.84
N TYR A 96 -16.91 -12.45 -36.00
CA TYR A 96 -15.50 -12.14 -36.25
C TYR A 96 -14.88 -11.12 -35.30
N TYR A 97 -15.66 -10.21 -34.73
CA TYR A 97 -15.13 -9.25 -33.75
C TYR A 97 -14.81 -9.84 -32.40
N SER A 98 -15.72 -10.67 -31.89
CA SER A 98 -15.47 -11.41 -30.66
C SER A 98 -14.22 -12.26 -30.87
N ALA A 99 -14.11 -12.91 -32.04
CA ALA A 99 -12.91 -13.64 -32.42
C ALA A 99 -11.67 -12.75 -32.38
N LEU A 100 -11.69 -11.58 -33.05
CA LEU A 100 -10.58 -10.64 -33.08
C LEU A 100 -10.14 -10.17 -31.69
N ILE A 101 -11.10 -9.78 -30.83
CA ILE A 101 -10.80 -9.33 -29.47
C ILE A 101 -10.09 -10.43 -28.68
N TYR A 102 -10.63 -11.65 -28.70
CA TYR A 102 -10.04 -12.75 -27.93
C TYR A 102 -8.70 -13.18 -28.52
N GLY A 103 -8.57 -13.22 -29.85
CA GLY A 103 -7.30 -13.49 -30.53
C GLY A 103 -6.22 -12.46 -30.15
N GLN A 104 -6.56 -11.17 -30.16
CA GLN A 104 -5.63 -10.10 -29.75
C GLN A 104 -5.26 -10.16 -28.27
N LYS A 105 -6.23 -10.45 -27.39
CA LYS A 105 -5.97 -10.68 -25.96
C LYS A 105 -5.05 -11.87 -25.75
N GLY A 106 -5.24 -12.94 -26.51
CA GLY A 106 -4.41 -14.13 -26.45
C GLY A 106 -2.99 -13.88 -26.93
N ILE A 107 -2.83 -13.28 -28.11
CA ILE A 107 -1.50 -13.04 -28.68
C ILE A 107 -0.70 -12.01 -27.88
N GLY A 108 -1.37 -11.01 -27.28
CA GLY A 108 -0.72 -10.02 -26.41
C GLY A 108 -0.18 -10.60 -25.09
N LEU A 109 -0.53 -11.85 -24.77
CA LEU A 109 0.05 -12.57 -23.65
C LEU A 109 1.28 -13.41 -24.04
N LEU A 110 1.54 -13.60 -25.34
CA LEU A 110 2.70 -14.36 -25.83
C LEU A 110 3.83 -13.38 -26.21
N ASN A 111 5.08 -13.79 -26.02
CA ASN A 111 6.23 -13.01 -26.48
C ASN A 111 6.31 -13.08 -28.03
N GLU A 112 6.85 -12.06 -28.69
CA GLU A 112 7.09 -12.07 -30.14
C GLU A 112 8.10 -13.14 -30.56
N GLU A 113 9.00 -13.54 -29.66
CA GLU A 113 9.95 -14.64 -29.87
C GLU A 113 9.37 -16.02 -29.53
N ASP A 114 8.10 -16.11 -29.13
CA ASP A 114 7.45 -17.37 -28.78
C ASP A 114 7.29 -18.26 -30.02
N THR A 115 7.91 -19.45 -29.97
CA THR A 115 7.87 -20.44 -31.05
C THR A 115 6.93 -21.61 -30.76
N SER A 116 6.08 -21.48 -29.74
CA SER A 116 5.11 -22.51 -29.35
C SER A 116 4.06 -22.76 -30.43
N LYS A 117 3.44 -23.94 -30.38
CA LYS A 117 2.31 -24.30 -31.25
C LYS A 117 1.14 -23.33 -31.04
N LEU A 118 0.86 -22.95 -29.80
CA LEU A 118 -0.16 -21.95 -29.48
C LEU A 118 0.09 -20.59 -30.14
N HIS A 119 1.34 -20.12 -30.22
CA HIS A 119 1.65 -18.88 -30.93
C HIS A 119 1.34 -18.98 -32.42
N LEU A 120 1.73 -20.09 -33.06
CA LEU A 120 1.40 -20.39 -34.46
C LEU A 120 -0.12 -20.42 -34.66
N ASP A 121 -0.85 -21.13 -33.81
CA ASP A 121 -2.30 -21.28 -33.95
C ASP A 121 -3.02 -19.95 -33.75
N MET A 122 -2.54 -19.11 -32.84
CA MET A 122 -3.09 -17.76 -32.62
C MET A 122 -2.85 -16.83 -33.83
N LEU A 123 -1.64 -16.86 -34.40
CA LEU A 123 -1.32 -16.10 -35.61
C LEU A 123 -2.24 -16.54 -36.76
N GLY A 124 -2.39 -17.86 -36.97
CA GLY A 124 -3.27 -18.40 -37.99
C GLY A 124 -4.73 -18.00 -37.79
N THR A 125 -5.25 -18.12 -36.56
CA THR A 125 -6.60 -17.68 -36.22
C THR A 125 -6.80 -16.20 -36.52
N LEU A 126 -5.86 -15.33 -36.15
CA LEU A 126 -5.97 -13.90 -36.43
C LEU A 126 -5.93 -13.60 -37.93
N GLY A 127 -5.11 -14.32 -38.69
CA GLY A 127 -5.11 -14.23 -40.15
C GLY A 127 -6.48 -14.56 -40.75
N TRP A 128 -7.05 -15.70 -40.36
CA TRP A 128 -8.40 -16.10 -40.80
C TRP A 128 -9.49 -15.13 -40.36
N VAL A 129 -9.41 -14.60 -39.14
CA VAL A 129 -10.35 -13.58 -38.66
C VAL A 129 -10.30 -12.33 -39.54
N TYR A 130 -9.11 -11.82 -39.87
CA TYR A 130 -9.00 -10.66 -40.75
C TYR A 130 -9.44 -10.96 -42.18
N TYR A 131 -9.11 -12.15 -42.70
CA TYR A 131 -9.54 -12.61 -44.02
C TYR A 131 -11.06 -12.69 -44.12
N ASP A 132 -11.72 -13.35 -43.17
CA ASP A 132 -13.18 -13.51 -43.14
C ASP A 132 -13.92 -12.19 -42.92
N MET A 133 -13.28 -11.24 -42.25
CA MET A 133 -13.79 -9.88 -42.19
C MET A 133 -13.72 -9.19 -43.57
N GLY A 134 -12.86 -9.62 -44.49
CA GLY A 134 -12.60 -8.95 -45.77
C GLY A 134 -11.51 -7.88 -45.66
N ASN A 135 -10.64 -7.98 -44.65
CA ASN A 135 -9.48 -7.13 -44.47
C ASN A 135 -8.19 -7.90 -44.76
N THR A 136 -8.05 -8.32 -46.01
CA THR A 136 -6.96 -9.15 -46.50
C THR A 136 -5.58 -8.50 -46.29
N SER A 137 -5.51 -7.16 -46.39
CA SER A 137 -4.30 -6.39 -46.09
C SER A 137 -3.75 -6.61 -44.67
N GLN A 138 -4.63 -6.88 -43.70
CA GLN A 138 -4.22 -7.24 -42.33
C GLN A 138 -4.06 -8.75 -42.15
N ALA A 139 -4.75 -9.59 -42.94
CA ALA A 139 -4.61 -11.05 -42.88
C ALA A 139 -3.21 -11.53 -43.28
N ILE A 140 -2.70 -11.00 -44.41
CA ILE A 140 -1.40 -11.36 -44.99
C ILE A 140 -0.26 -11.37 -43.96
N PRO A 141 0.02 -10.29 -43.19
CA PRO A 141 1.15 -10.30 -42.25
C PRO A 141 0.99 -11.34 -41.13
N TYR A 142 -0.24 -11.73 -40.75
CA TYR A 142 -0.44 -12.81 -39.79
C TYR A 142 -0.19 -14.18 -40.42
N HIS A 143 -0.70 -14.42 -41.64
CA HIS A 143 -0.43 -15.66 -42.39
C HIS A 143 1.06 -15.82 -42.73
N GLU A 144 1.77 -14.76 -43.10
CA GLU A 144 3.22 -14.78 -43.32
C GLU A 144 4.00 -15.14 -42.06
N LYS A 145 3.65 -14.54 -40.92
CA LYS A 145 4.27 -14.88 -39.61
C LYS A 145 4.00 -16.35 -39.25
N ALA A 146 2.77 -16.83 -39.44
CA ALA A 146 2.41 -18.21 -39.17
C ALA A 146 3.16 -19.19 -40.09
N LEU A 147 3.27 -18.88 -41.39
CA LEU A 147 4.07 -19.66 -42.35
C LEU A 147 5.54 -19.71 -41.94
N ASN A 148 6.14 -18.56 -41.62
CA ASN A 148 7.53 -18.49 -41.19
C ASN A 148 7.80 -19.33 -39.93
N LEU A 149 6.85 -19.33 -38.98
CA LEU A 149 6.95 -20.15 -37.79
C LEU A 149 6.75 -21.65 -38.11
N ALA A 150 5.81 -22.00 -38.99
CA ALA A 150 5.61 -23.37 -39.46
C ALA A 150 6.89 -23.93 -40.11
N VAL A 151 7.54 -23.15 -40.98
CA VAL A 151 8.83 -23.51 -41.61
C VAL A 151 9.92 -23.72 -40.57
N LYS A 152 10.05 -22.83 -39.59
CA LYS A 152 11.04 -22.98 -38.49
C LYS A 152 10.79 -24.25 -37.68
N LYS A 153 9.53 -24.63 -37.49
CA LYS A 153 9.13 -25.84 -36.76
C LYS A 153 9.17 -27.11 -37.62
N GLN A 154 9.41 -26.99 -38.93
CA GLN A 154 9.36 -28.08 -39.90
C GLN A 154 7.99 -28.79 -39.90
N ASP A 155 6.92 -28.03 -39.66
CA ASP A 155 5.55 -28.55 -39.64
C ASP A 155 4.96 -28.45 -41.05
N LEU A 156 5.14 -29.51 -41.83
CA LEU A 156 4.73 -29.55 -43.24
C LEU A 156 3.24 -29.24 -43.43
N ARG A 157 2.38 -29.74 -42.53
CA ARG A 157 0.92 -29.52 -42.62
C ARG A 157 0.59 -28.04 -42.46
N GLU A 158 1.18 -27.39 -41.46
CA GLU A 158 0.96 -25.96 -41.21
C GLU A 158 1.59 -25.11 -42.32
N GLU A 159 2.77 -25.49 -42.83
CA GLU A 159 3.39 -24.83 -43.98
C GLU A 159 2.46 -24.81 -45.20
N ILE A 160 1.86 -25.96 -45.54
CA ILE A 160 0.90 -26.06 -46.65
C ILE A 160 -0.35 -25.24 -46.36
N THR A 161 -0.84 -25.29 -45.11
CA THR A 161 -2.05 -24.55 -44.69
C THR A 161 -1.87 -23.05 -44.90
N TYR A 162 -0.73 -22.48 -44.47
CA TYR A 162 -0.49 -21.04 -44.63
C TYR A 162 -0.04 -20.63 -46.03
N LEU A 163 0.56 -21.53 -46.81
CA LEU A 163 0.73 -21.29 -48.25
C LEU A 163 -0.63 -21.21 -48.96
N ASN A 164 -1.57 -22.10 -48.60
CA ASN A 164 -2.93 -22.02 -49.13
C ASN A 164 -3.66 -20.75 -48.67
N ALA A 165 -3.50 -20.35 -47.40
CA ALA A 165 -4.09 -19.10 -46.89
C ALA A 165 -3.56 -17.85 -47.64
N LEU A 166 -2.24 -17.74 -47.82
CA LEU A 166 -1.65 -16.64 -48.62
C LEU A 166 -2.06 -16.68 -50.09
N GLY A 167 -2.30 -17.87 -50.64
CA GLY A 167 -2.87 -18.01 -51.98
C GLY A 167 -4.30 -17.49 -52.08
N LEU A 168 -5.12 -17.71 -51.04
CA LEU A 168 -6.47 -17.16 -50.95
C LEU A 168 -6.45 -15.64 -50.72
N ASP A 169 -5.54 -15.12 -49.89
CA ASP A 169 -5.35 -13.68 -49.70
C ASP A 169 -5.02 -13.00 -51.04
N ALA A 170 -4.04 -13.54 -51.78
CA ALA A 170 -3.68 -13.02 -53.09
C ALA A 170 -4.83 -13.11 -54.10
N MET A 171 -5.65 -14.16 -54.03
CA MET A 171 -6.82 -14.34 -54.89
C MET A 171 -7.92 -13.30 -54.59
N ASP A 172 -8.12 -12.95 -53.32
CA ASP A 172 -9.06 -11.90 -52.88
C ASP A 172 -8.58 -10.50 -53.29
N GLU A 173 -7.27 -10.26 -53.30
CA GLU A 173 -6.66 -9.05 -53.88
C GLU A 173 -6.61 -9.05 -55.42
N ALA A 174 -7.16 -10.10 -56.07
CA ALA A 174 -7.13 -10.33 -57.51
C ALA A 174 -5.73 -10.47 -58.14
N ASP A 175 -4.68 -10.73 -57.33
CA ASP A 175 -3.36 -11.13 -57.82
C ASP A 175 -3.30 -12.65 -58.06
N TYR A 176 -3.96 -13.05 -59.16
CA TYR A 176 -4.08 -14.46 -59.55
C TYR A 176 -2.72 -15.14 -59.81
N MET A 177 -1.72 -14.39 -60.27
CA MET A 177 -0.38 -14.95 -60.52
C MET A 177 0.34 -15.27 -59.22
N MET A 178 0.26 -14.38 -58.24
CA MET A 178 0.82 -14.62 -56.91
C MET A 178 0.07 -15.76 -56.19
N ALA A 179 -1.26 -15.79 -56.31
CA ALA A 179 -2.09 -16.87 -55.77
C ALA A 179 -1.69 -18.24 -56.33
N LEU A 180 -1.57 -18.36 -57.66
CA LEU A 180 -1.11 -19.59 -58.33
C LEU A 180 0.30 -19.99 -57.86
N ASN A 181 1.22 -19.04 -57.69
CA ASN A 181 2.57 -19.32 -57.19
C ASN A 181 2.54 -19.93 -55.77
N TYR A 182 1.71 -19.39 -54.85
CA TYR A 182 1.55 -19.97 -53.51
C TYR A 182 0.95 -21.37 -53.57
N PHE A 183 -0.11 -21.57 -54.36
CA PHE A 183 -0.74 -22.87 -54.54
C PHE A 183 0.20 -23.91 -55.15
N GLN A 184 1.03 -23.54 -56.13
CA GLN A 184 2.03 -24.41 -56.73
C GLN A 184 3.15 -24.78 -55.75
N LYS A 185 3.58 -23.83 -54.89
CA LYS A 185 4.53 -24.13 -53.80
C LYS A 185 3.95 -25.14 -52.81
N ALA A 186 2.68 -24.99 -52.45
CA ALA A 186 1.98 -25.92 -51.56
C ALA A 186 1.82 -27.31 -52.20
N GLU A 187 1.40 -27.37 -53.47
CA GLU A 187 1.30 -28.60 -54.25
C GLU A 187 2.65 -29.34 -54.32
N LYS A 188 3.74 -28.63 -54.65
CA LYS A 188 5.08 -29.22 -54.76
C LYS A 188 5.56 -29.87 -53.45
N LYS A 189 5.18 -29.29 -52.31
CA LYS A 189 5.48 -29.83 -50.97
C LYS A 189 4.70 -31.11 -50.65
N LEU A 190 3.50 -31.24 -51.20
CA LEU A 190 2.64 -32.43 -51.04
C LEU A 190 3.07 -33.59 -51.92
N SER A 191 3.63 -33.32 -53.10
CA SER A 191 4.10 -34.36 -54.03
C SER A 191 5.20 -35.27 -53.47
N SER A 192 5.84 -34.90 -52.35
CA SER A 192 6.88 -35.68 -51.67
C SER A 192 6.40 -36.54 -50.50
N GLU A 193 5.16 -36.39 -50.01
CA GLU A 193 4.65 -37.15 -48.85
C GLU A 193 3.20 -37.62 -49.04
N SER A 194 3.02 -38.94 -49.01
CA SER A 194 1.81 -39.73 -49.28
C SER A 194 0.52 -39.26 -48.59
N THR A 195 -0.59 -39.23 -49.35
CA THR A 195 -2.04 -39.38 -49.01
C THR A 195 -2.68 -38.74 -47.76
N SER A 196 -1.94 -38.44 -46.69
CA SER A 196 -2.44 -37.99 -45.38
C SER A 196 -3.04 -36.58 -45.38
N PHE A 197 -2.81 -35.80 -46.45
CA PHE A 197 -3.26 -34.41 -46.59
C PHE A 197 -4.12 -34.20 -47.84
N SER A 198 -4.83 -35.24 -48.30
CA SER A 198 -5.69 -35.19 -49.49
C SER A 198 -6.78 -34.12 -49.44
N TYR A 199 -7.24 -33.69 -48.25
CA TYR A 199 -8.16 -32.57 -48.10
C TYR A 199 -7.52 -31.21 -48.42
N LEU A 200 -6.29 -30.95 -47.95
CA LEU A 200 -5.55 -29.73 -48.28
C LEU A 200 -5.24 -29.69 -49.78
N LEU A 201 -4.79 -30.82 -50.34
CA LEU A 201 -4.50 -30.91 -51.77
C LEU A 201 -5.74 -30.68 -52.62
N SER A 202 -6.89 -31.25 -52.22
CA SER A 202 -8.17 -31.04 -52.90
C SER A 202 -8.58 -29.56 -52.87
N ALA A 203 -8.43 -28.88 -51.74
CA ALA A 203 -8.70 -27.45 -51.63
C ALA A 203 -7.77 -26.62 -52.53
N ILE A 204 -6.46 -26.90 -52.53
CA ILE A 204 -5.48 -26.24 -53.40
C ILE A 204 -5.84 -26.41 -54.87
N TYR A 205 -6.20 -27.63 -55.29
CA TYR A 205 -6.65 -27.91 -56.65
C TYR A 205 -7.95 -27.20 -57.02
N ASN A 206 -8.90 -27.14 -56.10
CA ASN A 206 -10.13 -26.39 -56.31
C ASN A 206 -9.83 -24.90 -56.52
N ASN A 207 -9.00 -24.30 -55.68
CA ASN A 207 -8.61 -22.88 -55.77
C ASN A 207 -7.88 -22.57 -57.08
N GLN A 208 -6.92 -23.41 -57.49
CA GLN A 208 -6.27 -23.25 -58.79
C GLN A 208 -7.29 -23.36 -59.94
N GLY A 209 -8.22 -24.32 -59.85
CA GLY A 209 -9.30 -24.50 -60.82
C GLY A 209 -10.22 -23.28 -60.95
N ILE A 210 -10.57 -22.66 -59.83
CA ILE A 210 -11.34 -21.41 -59.75
C ILE A 210 -10.56 -20.28 -60.43
N ILE A 211 -9.28 -20.10 -60.12
CA ILE A 211 -8.45 -19.06 -60.75
C ILE A 211 -8.39 -19.24 -62.25
N TYR A 212 -8.08 -20.44 -62.75
CA TYR A 212 -8.04 -20.68 -64.19
C TYR A 212 -9.41 -20.48 -64.84
N SER A 213 -10.50 -20.78 -64.14
CA SER A 213 -11.85 -20.48 -64.64
C SER A 213 -12.10 -18.97 -64.72
N THR A 214 -11.57 -18.17 -63.81
CA THR A 214 -11.67 -16.71 -63.82
C THR A 214 -10.80 -16.10 -64.92
N LEU A 215 -9.63 -16.71 -65.19
CA LEU A 215 -8.75 -16.36 -66.30
C LEU A 215 -9.23 -16.90 -67.66
N GLU A 216 -10.37 -17.59 -67.70
CA GLU A 216 -10.95 -18.25 -68.88
C GLU A 216 -10.04 -19.31 -69.54
N ASP A 217 -9.03 -19.82 -68.82
CA ASP A 217 -8.30 -21.02 -69.23
C ASP A 217 -9.12 -22.25 -68.86
N TRP A 218 -10.14 -22.51 -69.69
CA TRP A 218 -11.07 -23.62 -69.52
C TRP A 218 -10.39 -25.00 -69.50
N THR A 219 -9.19 -25.12 -70.07
CA THR A 219 -8.47 -26.39 -70.11
C THR A 219 -7.83 -26.68 -68.77
N GLN A 220 -7.05 -25.72 -68.24
CA GLN A 220 -6.43 -25.88 -66.92
C GLN A 220 -7.48 -25.91 -65.81
N ALA A 221 -8.50 -25.05 -65.89
CA ALA A 221 -9.60 -25.03 -64.93
C ALA A 221 -10.23 -26.42 -64.76
N LYS A 222 -10.61 -27.06 -65.88
CA LYS A 222 -11.19 -28.41 -65.87
C LYS A 222 -10.25 -29.43 -65.25
N ILE A 223 -8.96 -29.41 -65.60
CA ILE A 223 -7.98 -30.36 -65.07
C ILE A 223 -7.90 -30.25 -63.55
N TYR A 224 -7.72 -29.04 -63.02
CA TYR A 224 -7.56 -28.84 -61.59
C TYR A 224 -8.84 -29.11 -60.79
N LEU A 225 -10.00 -28.70 -61.30
CA LEU A 225 -11.30 -29.02 -60.66
C LEU A 225 -11.56 -30.54 -60.63
N LEU A 226 -11.21 -31.28 -61.69
CA LEU A 226 -11.33 -32.74 -61.71
C LEU A 226 -10.36 -33.42 -60.74
N LYS A 227 -9.11 -32.94 -60.64
CA LYS A 227 -8.15 -33.42 -59.63
C LYS A 227 -8.67 -33.21 -58.21
N SER A 228 -9.29 -32.06 -57.94
CA SER A 228 -9.92 -31.78 -56.65
C SER A 228 -11.04 -32.78 -56.34
N LEU A 229 -11.89 -33.07 -57.33
CA LEU A 229 -13.00 -34.00 -57.21
C LEU A 229 -12.56 -35.46 -57.05
N GLU A 230 -11.47 -35.86 -57.72
CA GLU A 230 -10.90 -37.22 -57.60
C GLU A 230 -10.50 -37.56 -56.17
N LEU A 231 -9.98 -36.57 -55.44
CA LEU A 231 -9.63 -36.72 -54.03
C LEU A 231 -10.87 -36.88 -53.13
N ASN A 232 -12.02 -36.36 -53.57
CA ASN A 232 -13.34 -36.49 -52.91
C ASN A 232 -13.32 -36.30 -51.38
N THR A 233 -12.53 -35.34 -50.92
CA THR A 233 -12.29 -35.08 -49.49
C THR A 233 -13.11 -33.91 -48.95
N GLY A 234 -13.80 -33.17 -49.83
CA GLY A 234 -14.63 -32.03 -49.47
C GLY A 234 -16.01 -32.43 -48.95
N GLY A 235 -16.58 -31.58 -48.09
CA GLY A 235 -17.98 -31.67 -47.69
C GLY A 235 -18.94 -31.18 -48.77
N ALA A 236 -20.24 -31.14 -48.46
CA ALA A 236 -21.27 -30.68 -49.40
C ALA A 236 -20.96 -29.29 -50.00
N SER A 237 -20.44 -28.34 -49.22
CA SER A 237 -20.07 -27.01 -49.70
C SER A 237 -19.02 -27.05 -50.81
N SER A 238 -17.95 -27.82 -50.61
CA SER A 238 -16.88 -27.96 -51.60
C SER A 238 -17.40 -28.63 -52.86
N LEU A 239 -18.24 -29.66 -52.74
CA LEU A 239 -18.86 -30.31 -53.89
C LEU A 239 -19.77 -29.35 -54.68
N VAL A 240 -20.58 -28.52 -54.01
CA VAL A 240 -21.38 -27.48 -54.67
C VAL A 240 -20.47 -26.55 -55.47
N GLU A 241 -19.41 -26.05 -54.86
CA GLU A 241 -18.47 -25.12 -55.50
C GLU A 241 -17.76 -25.76 -56.69
N THR A 242 -17.08 -26.90 -56.51
CA THR A 242 -16.33 -27.58 -57.57
C THR A 242 -17.22 -27.93 -58.76
N TYR A 243 -18.43 -28.47 -58.53
CA TYR A 243 -19.37 -28.77 -59.62
C TYR A 243 -19.92 -27.53 -60.30
N THR A 244 -20.14 -26.44 -59.55
CA THR A 244 -20.57 -25.16 -60.12
C THR A 244 -19.51 -24.61 -61.06
N TYR A 245 -18.24 -24.61 -60.65
CA TYR A 245 -17.14 -24.15 -61.49
C TYR A 245 -16.91 -25.08 -62.69
N LEU A 246 -17.10 -26.40 -62.55
CA LEU A 246 -17.10 -27.30 -63.70
C LEU A 246 -18.25 -26.98 -64.67
N ALA A 247 -19.44 -26.63 -64.18
CA ALA A 247 -20.54 -26.19 -65.04
C ALA A 247 -20.18 -24.89 -65.80
N LYS A 248 -19.61 -23.90 -65.09
CA LYS A 248 -19.10 -22.64 -65.69
C LYS A 248 -18.06 -22.90 -66.76
N VAL A 249 -17.11 -23.80 -66.50
CA VAL A 249 -16.05 -24.17 -67.46
C VAL A 249 -16.64 -24.82 -68.71
N GLU A 250 -17.57 -25.76 -68.58
CA GLU A 250 -18.19 -26.41 -69.75
C GLU A 250 -19.11 -25.45 -70.51
N ARG A 251 -19.80 -24.53 -69.81
CA ARG A 251 -20.55 -23.45 -70.43
C ARG A 251 -19.63 -22.52 -71.24
N GLY A 252 -18.47 -22.13 -70.70
CA GLY A 252 -17.46 -21.35 -71.41
C GLY A 252 -16.93 -22.06 -72.66
N ARG A 253 -16.80 -23.39 -72.59
CA ARG A 253 -16.47 -24.26 -73.74
C ARG A 253 -17.62 -24.51 -74.71
N LYS A 254 -18.82 -23.99 -74.41
CA LYS A 254 -20.07 -24.20 -75.16
C LYS A 254 -20.58 -25.65 -75.15
N ASP A 255 -20.10 -26.49 -74.23
CA ASP A 255 -20.66 -27.82 -73.97
C ASP A 255 -21.81 -27.72 -72.96
N PHE A 256 -22.95 -27.20 -73.43
CA PHE A 256 -24.13 -26.98 -72.59
C PHE A 256 -24.71 -28.28 -72.03
N LYS A 257 -24.50 -29.42 -72.71
CA LYS A 257 -24.95 -30.72 -72.24
C LYS A 257 -24.18 -31.11 -70.98
N GLN A 258 -22.85 -30.99 -71.01
CA GLN A 258 -22.02 -31.32 -69.86
C GLN A 258 -22.15 -30.29 -68.73
N ALA A 259 -22.31 -29.01 -69.07
CA ALA A 259 -22.58 -27.95 -68.10
C ALA A 259 -23.85 -28.25 -67.28
N LYS A 260 -24.95 -28.65 -67.94
CA LYS A 260 -26.20 -29.06 -67.27
C LYS A 260 -26.00 -30.21 -66.30
N VAL A 261 -25.20 -31.22 -66.67
CA VAL A 261 -24.90 -32.38 -65.82
C VAL A 261 -24.19 -31.94 -64.55
N TYR A 262 -23.17 -31.08 -64.65
CA TYR A 262 -22.46 -30.59 -63.48
C TYR A 262 -23.31 -29.70 -62.60
N LEU A 263 -24.13 -28.82 -63.19
CA LEU A 263 -25.05 -27.97 -62.45
C LEU A 263 -26.09 -28.81 -61.68
N GLN A 264 -26.58 -29.91 -62.27
CA GLN A 264 -27.46 -30.86 -61.59
C GLN A 264 -26.76 -31.60 -60.45
N LYS A 265 -25.48 -31.95 -60.60
CA LYS A 265 -24.69 -32.55 -59.51
C LYS A 265 -24.51 -31.56 -58.36
N ALA A 266 -24.17 -30.30 -58.64
CA ALA A 266 -24.10 -29.25 -57.61
C ALA A 266 -25.44 -29.13 -56.85
N ALA A 267 -26.56 -29.11 -57.56
CA ALA A 267 -27.91 -28.97 -56.98
C ALA A 267 -28.28 -30.09 -55.97
N GLN A 268 -27.69 -31.28 -56.07
CA GLN A 268 -27.93 -32.39 -55.13
C GLN A 268 -27.40 -32.07 -53.72
N TYR A 269 -26.38 -31.22 -53.62
CA TYR A 269 -25.70 -30.89 -52.38
C TYR A 269 -26.10 -29.53 -51.80
N VAL A 270 -26.78 -28.68 -52.57
CA VAL A 270 -27.23 -27.33 -52.16
C VAL A 270 -28.00 -27.34 -50.82
N LYS A 271 -28.88 -28.32 -50.60
CA LYS A 271 -29.67 -28.43 -49.35
C LYS A 271 -28.86 -28.90 -48.14
N GLN A 272 -27.65 -29.40 -48.36
CA GLN A 272 -26.77 -29.95 -47.32
C GLN A 272 -25.73 -28.94 -46.85
N THR A 273 -25.74 -27.72 -47.40
CA THR A 273 -24.80 -26.66 -47.05
C THR A 273 -25.54 -25.36 -46.71
N ASN A 274 -24.99 -24.63 -45.74
CA ASN A 274 -25.40 -23.26 -45.42
C ASN A 274 -24.30 -22.24 -45.78
N TYR A 275 -23.24 -22.69 -46.46
CA TYR A 275 -22.10 -21.86 -46.81
C TYR A 275 -22.49 -20.88 -47.92
N SER A 276 -22.63 -19.60 -47.54
CA SER A 276 -23.31 -18.60 -48.38
C SER A 276 -22.53 -18.27 -49.66
N PHE A 277 -21.19 -18.38 -49.64
CA PHE A 277 -20.36 -18.18 -50.84
C PHE A 277 -20.59 -19.26 -51.90
N ALA A 278 -20.44 -20.56 -51.57
CA ALA A 278 -20.68 -21.63 -52.54
C ALA A 278 -22.12 -21.60 -53.10
N LEU A 279 -23.10 -21.24 -52.27
CA LEU A 279 -24.48 -21.05 -52.72
C LEU A 279 -24.63 -19.85 -53.66
N ARG A 280 -23.95 -18.73 -53.40
CA ARG A 280 -23.96 -17.53 -54.26
C ARG A 280 -23.43 -17.90 -55.65
N GLU A 281 -22.26 -18.54 -55.72
CA GLU A 281 -21.64 -18.97 -56.97
C GLU A 281 -22.55 -19.94 -57.74
N PHE A 282 -23.18 -20.90 -57.04
CA PHE A 282 -24.12 -21.83 -57.65
C PHE A 282 -25.31 -21.11 -58.30
N TYR A 283 -25.92 -20.16 -57.60
CA TYR A 283 -27.08 -19.43 -58.14
C TYR A 283 -26.70 -18.45 -59.24
N GLU A 284 -25.50 -17.87 -59.21
CA GLU A 284 -24.97 -17.05 -60.30
C GLU A 284 -24.79 -17.87 -61.59
N GLU A 285 -24.19 -19.05 -61.50
CA GLU A 285 -24.00 -19.92 -62.66
C GLU A 285 -25.33 -20.54 -63.10
N LYS A 286 -26.24 -20.91 -62.17
CA LYS A 286 -27.60 -21.35 -62.52
C LYS A 286 -28.35 -20.28 -63.29
N MET A 287 -28.32 -19.03 -62.82
CA MET A 287 -28.93 -17.89 -63.51
C MET A 287 -28.38 -17.77 -64.93
N SER A 288 -27.04 -17.70 -65.06
CA SER A 288 -26.35 -17.58 -66.35
C SER A 288 -26.69 -18.72 -67.31
N PHE A 289 -26.79 -19.95 -66.80
CA PHE A 289 -27.12 -21.13 -67.60
C PHE A 289 -28.58 -21.08 -68.09
N GLU A 290 -29.54 -20.77 -67.21
CA GLU A 290 -30.97 -20.71 -67.56
C GLU A 290 -31.28 -19.55 -68.51
N GLU A 291 -30.56 -18.43 -68.44
CA GLU A 291 -30.67 -17.33 -69.41
C GLU A 291 -30.27 -17.78 -70.82
N ILE A 292 -29.18 -18.54 -70.96
CA ILE A 292 -28.76 -19.09 -72.25
C ILE A 292 -29.78 -20.09 -72.81
N GLN A 293 -30.49 -20.81 -71.93
CA GLN A 293 -31.58 -21.72 -72.32
C GLN A 293 -32.92 -21.00 -72.55
N GLU A 294 -32.95 -19.66 -72.45
CA GLU A 294 -34.16 -18.83 -72.54
C GLU A 294 -35.25 -19.19 -71.51
N ASN A 295 -34.85 -19.82 -70.40
CA ASN A 295 -35.74 -20.18 -69.30
C ASN A 295 -35.79 -19.06 -68.25
N PHE A 296 -36.36 -17.92 -68.65
CA PHE A 296 -36.34 -16.69 -67.86
C PHE A 296 -36.97 -16.81 -66.47
N LYS A 297 -37.93 -17.74 -66.29
CA LYS A 297 -38.54 -18.00 -64.99
C LYS A 297 -37.52 -18.57 -63.99
N GLU A 298 -36.77 -19.60 -64.38
CA GLU A 298 -35.76 -20.19 -63.51
C GLU A 298 -34.56 -19.27 -63.32
N ALA A 299 -34.18 -18.53 -64.36
CA ALA A 299 -33.14 -17.49 -64.26
C ALA A 299 -33.51 -16.43 -63.22
N PHE A 300 -34.74 -15.92 -63.25
CA PHE A 300 -35.23 -14.94 -62.27
C PHE A 300 -35.25 -15.50 -60.83
N LEU A 301 -35.65 -16.76 -60.64
CA LEU A 301 -35.61 -17.39 -59.32
C LEU A 301 -34.17 -17.53 -58.81
N ALA A 302 -33.24 -17.96 -59.66
CA ALA A 302 -31.82 -18.04 -59.30
C ALA A 302 -31.23 -16.66 -58.98
N GLN A 303 -31.58 -15.63 -59.77
CA GLN A 303 -31.17 -14.25 -59.53
C GLN A 303 -31.64 -13.74 -58.15
N LYS A 304 -32.88 -14.05 -57.74
CA LYS A 304 -33.39 -13.65 -56.43
C LYS A 304 -32.58 -14.25 -55.29
N GLU A 305 -32.24 -15.53 -55.38
CA GLU A 305 -31.41 -16.21 -54.38
C GLU A 305 -29.98 -15.66 -54.37
N PHE A 306 -29.39 -15.44 -55.56
CA PHE A 306 -28.08 -14.80 -55.70
C PHE A 306 -28.03 -13.42 -55.01
N ILE A 307 -29.00 -12.54 -55.29
CA ILE A 307 -29.05 -11.20 -54.68
C ILE A 307 -29.18 -11.29 -53.16
N ALA A 308 -30.02 -12.19 -52.64
CA ALA A 308 -30.19 -12.37 -51.20
C ALA A 308 -28.89 -12.82 -50.52
N LEU A 309 -28.16 -13.75 -51.14
CA LEU A 309 -26.87 -14.25 -50.65
C LEU A 309 -25.77 -13.19 -50.77
N ASP A 310 -25.70 -12.48 -51.90
CA ASP A 310 -24.72 -11.41 -52.14
C ASP A 310 -24.89 -10.26 -51.14
N GLN A 311 -26.13 -9.85 -50.86
CA GLN A 311 -26.44 -8.88 -49.82
C GLN A 311 -26.06 -9.39 -48.43
N LYS A 312 -26.37 -10.65 -48.12
CA LYS A 312 -26.00 -11.26 -46.83
C LYS A 312 -24.49 -11.25 -46.61
N ILE A 313 -23.72 -11.61 -47.64
CA ILE A 313 -22.24 -11.59 -47.61
C ILE A 313 -21.72 -10.16 -47.44
N LYS A 314 -22.19 -9.20 -48.27
CA LYS A 314 -21.75 -7.80 -48.20
C LYS A 314 -22.06 -7.15 -46.86
N ASN A 315 -23.28 -7.34 -46.36
CA ASN A 315 -23.68 -6.80 -45.05
C ASN A 315 -22.92 -7.49 -43.91
N GLY A 316 -22.66 -8.79 -44.03
CA GLY A 316 -21.83 -9.56 -43.10
C GLY A 316 -20.37 -9.12 -43.06
N ASN A 317 -19.79 -8.63 -44.16
CA ASN A 317 -18.38 -8.22 -44.18
C ASN A 317 -18.21 -6.74 -43.84
N ILE A 318 -19.01 -5.84 -44.44
CA ILE A 318 -18.83 -4.38 -44.31
C ILE A 318 -19.22 -3.87 -42.92
N HIS A 319 -20.40 -4.25 -42.39
CA HIS A 319 -20.79 -3.82 -41.04
C HIS A 319 -19.86 -4.39 -39.99
N THR A 320 -19.32 -5.58 -40.22
CA THR A 320 -18.44 -6.25 -39.28
C THR A 320 -17.08 -5.54 -39.32
N VAL A 321 -16.41 -5.39 -40.47
CA VAL A 321 -15.12 -4.67 -40.54
C VAL A 321 -15.20 -3.25 -39.99
N THR A 322 -16.11 -2.43 -40.51
CA THR A 322 -16.08 -0.99 -40.23
C THR A 322 -16.47 -0.70 -38.79
N ASN A 323 -17.55 -1.32 -38.27
CA ASN A 323 -17.97 -1.06 -36.89
C ASN A 323 -16.98 -1.66 -35.88
N HIS A 324 -16.33 -2.76 -36.23
CA HIS A 324 -15.43 -3.44 -35.31
C HIS A 324 -14.02 -2.86 -35.30
N LEU A 325 -13.50 -2.41 -36.44
CA LEU A 325 -12.28 -1.61 -36.48
C LEU A 325 -12.47 -0.31 -35.70
N LEU A 326 -13.61 0.36 -35.88
CA LEU A 326 -13.96 1.56 -35.12
C LEU A 326 -14.01 1.28 -33.62
N LYS A 327 -14.67 0.19 -33.20
CA LYS A 327 -14.79 -0.17 -31.79
C LYS A 327 -13.47 -0.64 -31.18
N PHE A 328 -12.64 -1.34 -31.93
CA PHE A 328 -11.28 -1.69 -31.50
C PHE A 328 -10.41 -0.45 -31.31
N GLN A 329 -10.44 0.48 -32.27
CA GLN A 329 -9.76 1.76 -32.16
C GLN A 329 -10.25 2.55 -30.95
N GLN A 330 -11.57 2.59 -30.71
CA GLN A 330 -12.16 3.19 -29.50
C GLN A 330 -11.64 2.55 -28.21
N ASN A 331 -11.62 1.22 -28.11
CA ASN A 331 -11.12 0.54 -26.92
C ASN A 331 -9.63 0.85 -26.67
N LYS A 332 -8.82 0.94 -27.72
CA LYS A 332 -7.41 1.31 -27.61
C LYS A 332 -7.25 2.76 -27.10
N ILE A 333 -8.03 3.69 -27.65
CA ILE A 333 -8.06 5.08 -27.20
C ILE A 333 -8.48 5.16 -25.73
N GLU A 334 -9.53 4.42 -25.32
CA GLU A 334 -10.00 4.41 -23.93
C GLU A 334 -8.92 3.87 -22.96
N GLN A 335 -8.15 2.89 -23.40
CA GLN A 335 -7.05 2.34 -22.62
C GLN A 335 -5.90 3.35 -22.46
N ASP A 336 -5.54 4.06 -23.53
CA ASP A 336 -4.54 5.12 -23.50
C ASP A 336 -5.00 6.30 -22.62
N GLU A 337 -6.30 6.66 -22.64
CA GLU A 337 -6.88 7.67 -21.75
C GLU A 337 -6.84 7.24 -20.28
N LYS A 338 -7.12 5.98 -19.98
CA LYS A 338 -6.99 5.43 -18.61
C LYS A 338 -5.55 5.51 -18.11
N LEU A 339 -4.58 5.14 -18.94
CA LEU A 339 -3.16 5.24 -18.58
C LEU A 339 -2.75 6.69 -18.32
N LEU A 340 -3.17 7.61 -19.21
CA LEU A 340 -2.90 9.04 -19.05
C LEU A 340 -3.55 9.61 -17.77
N THR A 341 -4.74 9.12 -17.41
CA THR A 341 -5.44 9.53 -16.17
C THR A 341 -4.68 9.05 -14.94
N GLN A 342 -4.22 7.79 -14.92
CA GLN A 342 -3.38 7.26 -13.85
C GLN A 342 -2.08 8.05 -13.70
N GLU A 343 -1.40 8.38 -14.81
CA GLU A 343 -0.20 9.23 -14.76
C GLU A 343 -0.47 10.61 -14.16
N LYS A 344 -1.62 11.23 -14.48
CA LYS A 344 -2.03 12.51 -13.91
C LYS A 344 -2.29 12.40 -12.40
N GLU A 345 -2.99 11.36 -11.96
CA GLU A 345 -3.26 11.12 -10.53
C GLU A 345 -1.96 10.91 -9.74
N ILE A 346 -1.03 10.13 -10.29
CA ILE A 346 0.30 9.92 -9.70
C ILE A 346 1.06 11.26 -9.60
N LYS A 347 1.08 12.07 -10.66
CA LYS A 347 1.72 13.40 -10.64
C LYS A 347 1.08 14.33 -9.61
N GLN A 348 -0.24 14.34 -9.49
CA GLN A 348 -0.94 15.12 -8.47
C GLN A 348 -0.57 14.68 -7.05
N MET A 349 -0.46 13.37 -6.81
CA MET A 349 -0.02 12.82 -5.53
C MET A 349 1.39 13.30 -5.15
N TYR A 350 2.34 13.30 -6.11
CA TYR A 350 3.69 13.81 -5.87
C TYR A 350 3.73 15.31 -5.52
N ILE A 351 2.90 16.12 -6.19
CA ILE A 351 2.78 17.56 -5.90
C ILE A 351 2.24 17.77 -4.49
N LEU A 352 1.16 17.08 -4.11
CA LEU A 352 0.57 17.17 -2.77
C LEU A 352 1.56 16.73 -1.69
N PHE A 353 2.29 15.64 -1.93
CA PHE A 353 3.31 15.15 -1.01
C PHE A 353 4.46 16.16 -0.81
N SER A 354 4.89 16.81 -1.89
CA SER A 354 5.92 17.85 -1.84
C SER A 354 5.45 19.08 -1.06
N ILE A 355 4.21 19.51 -1.25
CA ILE A 355 3.59 20.61 -0.48
C ILE A 355 3.53 20.25 1.01
N ALA A 356 3.16 19.02 1.35
CA ALA A 356 3.10 18.56 2.73
C ALA A 356 4.48 18.58 3.42
N ILE A 357 5.53 18.13 2.72
CA ILE A 357 6.91 18.17 3.22
C ILE A 357 7.35 19.62 3.48
N VAL A 358 7.17 20.51 2.51
CA VAL A 358 7.56 21.92 2.65
C VAL A 358 6.81 22.57 3.82
N SER A 359 5.51 22.28 3.96
CA SER A 359 4.69 22.77 5.06
C SER A 359 5.19 22.27 6.42
N ALA A 360 5.57 20.99 6.52
CA ALA A 360 6.13 20.41 7.73
C ALA A 360 7.47 21.04 8.12
N ILE A 361 8.34 21.33 7.15
CA ILE A 361 9.62 22.03 7.38
C ILE A 361 9.37 23.45 7.91
N ILE A 362 8.41 24.18 7.33
CA ILE A 362 8.03 25.53 7.80
C ILE A 362 7.49 25.49 9.23
N LEU A 363 6.62 24.53 9.55
CA LEU A 363 6.08 24.34 10.90
C LEU A 363 7.17 23.98 11.92
N LEU A 364 8.14 23.16 11.52
CA LEU A 364 9.28 22.81 12.37
C LEU A 364 10.16 24.04 12.63
N ALA A 365 10.50 24.80 11.59
CA ALA A 365 11.31 26.01 11.71
C ALA A 365 10.63 27.08 12.58
N THR A 366 9.33 27.28 12.42
CA THR A 366 8.54 28.20 13.27
C THR A 366 8.48 27.72 14.72
N SER A 367 8.28 26.43 14.97
CA SER A 367 8.32 25.86 16.33
C SER A 367 9.69 26.06 17.00
N ILE A 368 10.79 25.81 16.27
CA ILE A 368 12.15 26.02 16.76
C ILE A 368 12.39 27.49 17.10
N THR A 369 12.03 28.42 16.21
CA THR A 369 12.23 29.86 16.45
C THR A 369 11.41 30.38 17.63
N LEU A 370 10.17 29.91 17.82
CA LEU A 370 9.35 30.23 18.99
C LEU A 370 9.97 29.71 20.28
N ARG A 371 10.47 28.47 20.30
CA ARG A 371 11.17 27.88 21.46
C ARG A 371 12.43 28.67 21.82
N LEU A 372 13.22 29.05 20.81
CA LEU A 372 14.43 29.85 21.02
C LEU A 372 14.09 31.24 21.58
N ARG A 373 13.08 31.92 21.03
CA ARG A 373 12.59 33.21 21.55
C ARG A 373 12.11 33.10 23.00
N HIS A 374 11.37 32.05 23.34
CA HIS A 374 10.91 31.81 24.70
C HIS A 374 12.07 31.60 25.67
N ARG A 375 13.05 30.77 25.31
CA ARG A 375 14.27 30.55 26.11
C ARG A 375 15.07 31.83 26.32
N MET A 376 15.22 32.65 25.28
CA MET A 376 15.91 33.94 25.40
C MET A 376 15.19 34.90 26.35
N LYS A 377 13.85 34.97 26.29
CA LYS A 377 13.06 35.77 27.23
C LYS A 377 13.19 35.27 28.68
N GLN A 378 13.16 33.95 28.90
CA GLN A 378 13.35 33.39 30.24
C GLN A 378 14.73 33.76 30.82
N LYS A 379 15.80 33.61 30.03
CA LYS A 379 17.15 34.01 30.46
C LYS A 379 17.26 35.50 30.76
N ALA A 380 16.63 36.36 29.95
CA ALA A 380 16.62 37.80 30.20
C ALA A 380 15.89 38.17 31.50
N LEU A 381 14.76 37.53 31.77
CA LEU A 381 14.00 37.73 33.01
C LEU A 381 14.77 37.25 34.25
N GLU A 382 15.41 36.09 34.15
CA GLU A 382 16.27 35.53 35.21
C GLU A 382 17.44 36.48 35.53
N GLN A 383 18.10 37.02 34.49
CA GLN A 383 19.16 38.01 34.68
C GLN A 383 18.66 39.30 35.34
N GLN A 384 17.45 39.76 34.99
CA GLN A 384 16.86 40.93 35.61
C GLN A 384 16.57 40.68 37.09
N LEU A 385 15.94 39.56 37.43
CA LEU A 385 15.61 39.19 38.80
C LEU A 385 16.86 39.00 39.66
N LEU A 386 17.92 38.40 39.10
CA LEU A 386 19.22 38.25 39.75
C LEU A 386 19.85 39.62 40.05
N LYS A 387 19.77 40.57 39.11
CA LYS A 387 20.28 41.93 39.30
C LYS A 387 19.50 42.68 40.39
N GLU A 388 18.18 42.52 40.42
CA GLU A 388 17.33 43.09 41.48
C GLU A 388 17.68 42.51 42.86
N SER A 389 17.84 41.18 42.95
CA SER A 389 18.26 40.50 44.19
C SER A 389 19.65 40.93 44.66
N LEU A 390 20.60 41.11 43.74
CA LEU A 390 21.95 41.60 44.07
C LEU A 390 21.89 43.02 44.62
N ASN A 391 21.10 43.90 43.99
CA ASN A 391 20.91 45.27 44.47
C ASN A 391 20.29 45.30 45.86
N SER A 392 19.25 44.49 46.12
CA SER A 392 18.64 44.43 47.46
C SER A 392 19.60 43.90 48.52
N ALA A 393 20.42 42.89 48.18
CA ALA A 393 21.42 42.36 49.10
C ALA A 393 22.51 43.40 49.41
N ASN A 394 22.95 44.17 48.41
CA ASN A 394 23.91 45.26 48.60
C ASN A 394 23.35 46.35 49.52
N ILE A 395 22.09 46.77 49.33
CA ILE A 395 21.43 47.75 50.21
C ILE A 395 21.37 47.24 51.65
N LYS A 396 21.02 45.95 51.85
CA LYS A 396 20.97 45.36 53.19
C LYS A 396 22.35 45.29 53.84
N ASN A 397 23.38 44.95 53.07
CA ASN A 397 24.77 44.94 53.55
C ASN A 397 25.24 46.34 53.95
N THR A 398 24.89 47.38 53.19
CA THR A 398 25.22 48.77 53.58
C THR A 398 24.50 49.19 54.86
N GLU A 399 23.22 48.84 55.01
CA GLU A 399 22.45 49.16 56.21
C GLU A 399 23.01 48.47 57.48
N LEU A 400 23.36 47.19 57.37
CA LEU A 400 24.01 46.45 58.46
C LEU A 400 25.38 47.01 58.81
N SER A 401 26.16 47.43 57.80
CA SER A 401 27.45 48.09 58.01
C SER A 401 27.29 49.40 58.78
N ASP A 402 26.31 50.23 58.41
CA ASP A 402 26.02 51.49 59.11
C ASP A 402 25.57 51.24 60.55
N GLU A 403 24.74 50.22 60.80
CA GLU A 403 24.32 49.83 62.14
C GLU A 403 25.50 49.38 63.02
N LEU A 404 26.42 48.58 62.45
CA LEU A 404 27.63 48.15 63.15
C LEU A 404 28.53 49.33 63.51
N VAL A 405 28.71 50.28 62.58
CA VAL A 405 29.48 51.51 62.84
C VAL A 405 28.84 52.32 63.97
N HIS A 406 27.52 52.48 63.96
CA HIS A 406 26.79 53.18 65.02
C HIS A 406 26.95 52.48 66.38
N LYS A 407 26.78 51.15 66.44
CA LYS A 407 26.99 50.37 67.66
C LYS A 407 28.44 50.42 68.15
N SER A 408 29.42 50.38 67.25
CA SER A 408 30.83 50.55 67.60
C SER A 408 31.10 51.90 68.24
N LYS A 409 30.49 52.97 67.71
CA LYS A 409 30.62 54.32 68.26
C LYS A 409 30.00 54.45 69.65
N LEU A 410 28.83 53.84 69.89
CA LEU A 410 28.22 53.79 71.21
C LEU A 410 29.11 53.05 72.24
N LEU A 411 29.76 51.96 71.81
CA LEU A 411 30.70 51.22 72.66
C LEU A 411 31.96 52.03 72.95
N GLU A 412 32.47 52.79 71.99
CA GLU A 412 33.61 53.68 72.16
C GLU A 412 33.30 54.81 73.16
N ASP A 413 32.15 55.48 73.02
CA ASP A 413 31.68 56.51 73.97
C ASP A 413 31.50 55.94 75.38
N LEU A 414 30.97 54.72 75.50
CA LEU A 414 30.83 54.03 76.77
C LEU A 414 32.20 53.71 77.39
N ALA A 415 33.14 53.19 76.61
CA ALA A 415 34.50 52.90 77.06
C ALA A 415 35.22 54.18 77.52
N LEU A 416 35.02 55.29 76.81
CA LEU A 416 35.58 56.59 77.15
C LEU A 416 34.99 57.14 78.46
N THR A 417 33.67 57.00 78.65
CA THR A 417 32.98 57.38 79.89
C THR A 417 33.48 56.56 81.10
N ILE A 418 33.69 55.26 80.91
CA ILE A 418 34.25 54.38 81.94
C ILE A 418 35.69 54.80 82.26
N SER A 419 36.50 55.08 81.25
CA SER A 419 37.88 55.55 81.42
C SER A 419 37.95 56.86 82.21
N GLN A 420 37.15 57.87 81.81
CA GLN A 420 37.06 59.15 82.52
C GLN A 420 36.60 58.97 83.96
N ARG A 421 35.61 58.10 84.19
CA ARG A 421 35.15 57.78 85.55
C ARG A 421 36.28 57.19 86.39
N ASN A 422 37.07 56.28 85.83
CA ASN A 422 38.21 55.68 86.54
C ASN A 422 39.32 56.70 86.83
N GLU A 423 39.59 57.62 85.90
CA GLU A 423 40.54 58.72 86.10
C GLU A 423 40.09 59.64 87.25
N ILE A 424 38.82 60.05 87.26
CA ILE A 424 38.23 60.86 88.34
C ILE A 424 38.32 60.12 89.68
N LEU A 425 38.01 58.83 89.70
CA LEU A 425 38.13 58.01 90.91
C LEU A 425 39.59 57.94 91.40
N GLN A 426 40.55 57.85 90.49
CA GLN A 426 41.97 57.86 90.83
C GLN A 426 42.42 59.21 91.38
N THR A 427 42.01 60.34 90.78
CA THR A 427 42.30 61.68 91.30
C THR A 427 41.66 61.92 92.66
N LEU A 428 40.42 61.44 92.88
CA LEU A 428 39.79 61.47 94.20
C LEU A 428 40.58 60.63 95.21
N ARG A 429 41.05 59.45 94.81
CA ARG A 429 41.86 58.56 95.64
C ARG A 429 43.16 59.22 96.09
N GLU A 430 43.86 59.89 95.18
CA GLU A 430 45.12 60.60 95.47
C GLU A 430 44.88 61.79 96.42
N ASN A 431 43.88 62.63 96.15
CA ASN A 431 43.60 63.82 96.97
C ASN A 431 43.13 63.48 98.40
N ILE A 432 42.36 62.40 98.56
CA ILE A 432 41.84 62.00 99.89
C ILE A 432 42.94 61.30 100.72
N SER A 433 43.86 60.56 100.08
CA SER A 433 44.94 59.86 100.77
C SER A 433 45.95 60.76 101.51
N ASN A 434 46.03 62.05 101.12
CA ASN A 434 46.97 63.03 101.68
C ASN A 434 46.40 63.91 102.80
N SER A 435 45.14 63.71 103.24
CA SER A 435 44.52 64.51 104.30
C SER A 435 44.75 63.93 105.70
N ARG A 436 45.14 64.77 106.68
CA ARG A 436 45.38 64.40 108.09
C ARG A 436 44.12 64.51 109.00
N SER A 437 42.93 64.69 108.43
CA SER A 437 41.66 64.78 109.19
C SER A 437 41.07 63.38 109.48
N GLU A 438 40.63 63.16 110.73
CA GLU A 438 39.99 61.91 111.21
C GLU A 438 38.62 61.68 110.52
N GLU A 439 37.87 62.75 110.22
CA GLU A 439 36.61 62.69 109.47
C GLU A 439 36.82 62.26 108.00
N MET A 440 37.90 62.74 107.36
CA MET A 440 38.23 62.38 105.98
C MET A 440 38.61 60.90 105.82
N ARG A 441 39.18 60.26 106.86
CA ARG A 441 39.41 58.80 106.87
C ARG A 441 38.12 57.99 106.86
N LYS A 442 37.06 58.46 107.56
CA LYS A 442 35.74 57.81 107.53
C LYS A 442 35.08 57.93 106.15
N VAL A 443 35.18 59.12 105.53
CA VAL A 443 34.70 59.35 104.15
C VAL A 443 35.46 58.46 103.17
N TRP A 444 36.79 58.37 103.28
CA TRP A 444 37.61 57.47 102.45
C TRP A 444 37.18 56.00 102.57
N PHE A 445 36.95 55.51 103.78
CA PHE A 445 36.52 54.12 104.00
C PHE A 445 35.14 53.85 103.37
N THR A 446 34.21 54.79 103.51
CA THR A 446 32.85 54.66 102.95
C THR A 446 32.88 54.76 101.42
N LEU A 447 33.69 55.66 100.87
CA LEU A 447 33.87 55.82 99.42
C LEU A 447 34.53 54.58 98.80
N THR A 448 35.54 54.00 99.46
CA THR A 448 36.23 52.80 98.99
C THR A 448 35.28 51.60 98.98
N GLN A 449 34.43 51.44 99.99
CA GLN A 449 33.39 50.40 99.99
C GLN A 449 32.31 50.62 98.92
N MET A 450 31.90 51.86 98.65
CA MET A 450 30.94 52.17 97.60
C MET A 450 31.50 51.89 96.19
N VAL A 451 32.78 52.21 95.94
CA VAL A 451 33.45 51.93 94.66
C VAL A 451 33.59 50.42 94.43
N GLU A 452 34.00 49.66 95.45
CA GLU A 452 34.06 48.18 95.39
C GLU A 452 32.68 47.54 95.14
N GLN A 453 31.59 48.12 95.67
CA GLN A 453 30.24 47.61 95.40
C GLN A 453 29.81 47.86 93.95
N VAL A 454 30.28 48.92 93.30
CA VAL A 454 29.95 49.20 91.90
C VAL A 454 30.80 48.36 90.93
N GLU A 455 32.05 48.06 91.26
CA GLU A 455 32.89 47.11 90.48
C GLU A 455 32.39 45.66 90.58
N LYS A 456 31.65 45.31 91.64
CA LYS A 456 31.09 43.96 91.86
C LYS A 456 29.81 43.65 91.06
N ILE A 457 29.32 44.54 90.20
CA ILE A 457 28.18 44.22 89.32
C ILE A 457 28.68 43.28 88.20
N PRO A 458 28.30 41.98 88.18
CA PRO A 458 28.76 41.05 87.17
C PRO A 458 28.10 41.38 85.81
N GLN A 459 28.83 41.13 84.72
CA GLN A 459 28.46 41.25 83.30
C GLN A 459 27.26 40.38 82.84
N ALA A 460 26.35 40.03 83.75
CA ALA A 460 25.26 39.08 83.57
C ALA A 460 24.10 39.58 82.68
N LYS A 461 24.17 40.79 82.11
CA LYS A 461 23.15 41.30 81.18
C LYS A 461 23.34 40.85 79.73
N VAL A 462 24.40 40.10 79.41
CA VAL A 462 24.70 39.64 78.04
C VAL A 462 24.05 38.27 77.72
N SER A 463 23.46 37.54 78.67
CA SER A 463 22.94 36.17 78.41
C SER A 463 21.43 36.05 78.11
N ALA A 464 20.64 37.11 78.32
CA ALA A 464 19.18 37.03 78.17
C ALA A 464 18.72 36.93 76.69
N GLU A 465 19.48 37.51 75.75
CA GLU A 465 19.13 37.47 74.32
C GLU A 465 19.39 36.08 73.69
N VAL A 466 20.26 35.25 74.28
CA VAL A 466 20.60 33.91 73.75
C VAL A 466 19.51 32.87 74.04
N SER A 467 18.54 33.15 74.92
CA SER A 467 17.51 32.17 75.33
C SER A 467 16.23 32.16 74.47
N GLN A 468 15.90 33.24 73.74
CA GLN A 468 14.67 33.28 72.92
C GLN A 468 14.77 32.48 71.62
N ASP A 469 15.94 32.50 70.96
CA ASP A 469 16.19 31.77 69.71
C ASP A 469 16.15 30.25 69.90
N PHE A 470 16.62 29.76 71.06
CA PHE A 470 16.51 28.34 71.43
C PHE A 470 15.06 27.90 71.65
N LEU A 471 14.24 28.73 72.29
CA LEU A 471 12.82 28.42 72.51
C LEU A 471 12.04 28.32 71.19
N TYR A 472 12.36 29.17 70.21
CA TYR A 472 11.75 29.12 68.88
C TYR A 472 12.05 27.79 68.16
N ARG A 473 13.33 27.38 68.11
CA ARG A 473 13.75 26.12 67.45
C ARG A 473 13.16 24.87 68.10
N ILE A 474 13.07 24.84 69.43
CA ILE A 474 12.44 23.74 70.16
C ILE A 474 10.96 23.63 69.82
N HIS A 475 10.25 24.76 69.72
CA HIS A 475 8.82 24.76 69.41
C HIS A 475 8.53 24.37 67.95
N GLU A 476 9.41 24.74 67.02
CA GLU A 476 9.30 24.38 65.59
C GLU A 476 9.56 22.88 65.37
N GLN A 477 10.59 22.32 65.99
CA GLN A 477 10.96 20.91 65.80
C GLN A 477 10.10 19.95 66.63
N PHE A 478 9.62 20.37 67.80
CA PHE A 478 8.84 19.55 68.72
C PHE A 478 7.61 20.29 69.25
N PRO A 479 6.59 20.53 68.39
CA PRO A 479 5.42 21.34 68.74
C PRO A 479 4.55 20.75 69.85
N ASP A 480 4.65 19.43 70.09
CA ASP A 480 3.81 18.71 71.05
C ASP A 480 4.38 18.67 72.49
N LEU A 481 5.48 19.39 72.76
CA LEU A 481 6.06 19.47 74.12
C LEU A 481 5.19 20.33 75.05
N THR A 482 5.04 19.86 76.28
CA THR A 482 4.31 20.59 77.34
C THR A 482 5.23 21.57 78.05
N ASP A 483 4.67 22.61 78.68
CA ASP A 483 5.46 23.63 79.41
C ASP A 483 6.40 23.03 80.47
N LYS A 484 5.97 21.97 81.15
CA LYS A 484 6.80 21.25 82.14
C LYS A 484 7.97 20.50 81.50
N GLU A 485 7.80 20.02 80.27
CA GLU A 485 8.87 19.37 79.49
C GLU A 485 9.86 20.42 78.95
N ILE A 486 9.36 21.58 78.49
CA ILE A 486 10.19 22.71 78.07
C ILE A 486 11.01 23.25 79.25
N GLN A 487 10.38 23.41 80.42
CA GLN A 487 11.07 23.81 81.65
C GLN A 487 12.18 22.82 82.03
N LEU A 488 11.92 21.51 81.90
CA LEU A 488 12.93 20.48 82.13
C LEU A 488 14.07 20.56 81.10
N ILE A 489 13.79 20.82 79.81
CA ILE A 489 14.81 21.03 78.77
C ILE A 489 15.71 22.22 79.13
N LEU A 490 15.13 23.36 79.51
CA LEU A 490 15.89 24.55 79.87
C LEU A 490 16.81 24.29 81.07
N GLN A 491 16.30 23.61 82.10
CA GLN A 491 17.09 23.24 83.28
C GLN A 491 18.26 22.31 82.91
N ILE A 492 18.05 21.38 81.96
CA ILE A 492 19.11 20.49 81.45
C ILE A 492 20.14 21.26 80.61
N ARG A 493 19.70 22.22 79.79
CA ARG A 493 20.56 23.11 78.99
C ARG A 493 21.37 24.07 79.86
N SER A 494 20.85 24.47 81.02
CA SER A 494 21.62 25.22 82.03
C SER A 494 22.61 24.36 82.82
N HIS A 495 22.94 23.16 82.32
CA HIS A 495 23.88 22.20 82.89
C HIS A 495 23.51 21.63 84.27
N LEU A 496 22.27 21.77 84.74
CA LEU A 496 21.85 21.25 86.04
C LEU A 496 21.78 19.71 86.03
N SER A 497 22.29 19.10 87.08
CA SER A 497 22.18 17.66 87.35
C SER A 497 20.76 17.29 87.79
N SER A 498 20.36 16.03 87.63
CA SER A 498 19.04 15.59 88.07
C SER A 498 18.81 15.75 89.59
N LYS A 499 19.89 15.79 90.39
CA LYS A 499 19.82 16.07 91.82
C LYS A 499 19.50 17.54 92.09
N GLU A 500 20.16 18.46 91.40
CA GLU A 500 19.91 19.91 91.51
C GLU A 500 18.52 20.27 90.96
N ILE A 501 18.09 19.65 89.86
CA ILE A 501 16.75 19.84 89.30
C ILE A 501 15.66 19.34 90.27
N ALA A 502 15.92 18.23 90.96
CA ALA A 502 15.00 17.67 91.94
C ALA A 502 14.85 18.58 93.17
N GLU A 503 15.97 19.13 93.65
CA GLU A 503 16.02 20.08 94.76
C GLU A 503 15.33 21.41 94.39
N LEU A 504 15.61 21.96 93.20
CA LEU A 504 15.00 23.19 92.70
C LEU A 504 13.48 23.09 92.54
N ASN A 505 12.98 21.92 92.11
CA ASN A 505 11.55 21.72 91.89
C ASN A 505 10.85 21.06 93.09
N ASN A 506 11.56 20.82 94.20
CA ASN A 506 11.08 20.14 95.41
C ASN A 506 10.37 18.80 95.12
N VAL A 507 11.02 17.96 94.32
CA VAL A 507 10.53 16.61 93.93
C VAL A 507 11.62 15.57 94.17
N GLU A 508 11.24 14.29 94.21
CA GLU A 508 12.24 13.22 94.28
C GLU A 508 13.10 13.16 93.00
N VAL A 509 14.40 12.88 93.16
CA VAL A 509 15.34 12.69 92.03
C VAL A 509 14.82 11.68 91.01
N ARG A 510 14.16 10.62 91.49
CA ARG A 510 13.54 9.59 90.64
C ARG A 510 12.45 10.17 89.73
N SER A 511 11.71 11.18 90.17
CA SER A 511 10.69 11.85 89.36
C SER A 511 11.30 12.63 88.20
N VAL A 512 12.46 13.26 88.43
CA VAL A 512 13.23 13.96 87.39
C VAL A 512 13.79 12.96 86.37
N GLU A 513 14.37 11.85 86.82
CA GLU A 513 14.87 10.79 85.93
C GLU A 513 13.77 10.18 85.06
N MET A 514 12.57 9.96 85.63
CA MET A 514 11.41 9.52 84.86
C MET A 514 10.94 10.60 83.86
N GLY A 515 11.04 11.88 84.21
CA GLY A 515 10.81 13.00 83.29
C GLY A 515 11.78 12.99 82.11
N ARG A 516 13.09 12.83 82.38
CA ARG A 516 14.14 12.70 81.36
C ARG A 516 13.91 11.49 80.46
N TYR A 517 13.50 10.35 81.02
CA TYR A 517 13.18 9.15 80.25
C TYR A 517 12.00 9.36 79.29
N ARG A 518 10.91 9.99 79.76
CA ARG A 518 9.75 10.34 78.91
C ARG A 518 10.16 11.32 77.81
N LEU A 519 10.94 12.34 78.17
CA LEU A 519 11.44 13.34 77.23
C LEU A 519 12.29 12.70 76.13
N ARG A 520 13.18 11.74 76.47
CA ARG A 520 13.96 10.98 75.47
C ARG A 520 13.10 10.24 74.46
N LYS A 521 12.03 9.59 74.92
CA LYS A 521 11.10 8.91 74.02
C LYS A 521 10.39 9.89 73.10
N LYS A 522 9.98 11.04 73.64
CA LYS A 522 9.23 12.06 72.90
C LYS A 522 10.08 12.79 71.87
N LEU A 523 11.37 12.95 72.16
CA LEU A 523 12.38 13.49 71.23
C LEU A 523 12.97 12.43 70.29
N GLY A 524 12.51 11.17 70.35
CA GLY A 524 12.90 10.11 69.42
C GLY A 524 14.33 9.54 69.59
N LEU A 525 14.99 9.75 70.73
CA LEU A 525 16.38 9.32 70.91
C LEU A 525 16.52 7.79 70.97
N ALA A 526 17.54 7.27 70.28
CA ALA A 526 17.88 5.85 70.30
C ALA A 526 18.49 5.40 71.65
N LYS A 527 18.51 4.08 71.87
CA LYS A 527 18.99 3.48 73.12
C LYS A 527 20.52 3.65 73.23
N GLY A 528 20.97 4.63 74.01
CA GLY A 528 22.39 4.94 74.25
C GLY A 528 22.77 6.41 74.02
N GLU A 529 21.95 7.20 73.31
CA GLU A 529 22.27 8.61 73.01
C GLU A 529 22.18 9.50 74.25
N SER A 530 22.92 10.61 74.32
CA SER A 530 22.86 11.53 75.47
C SER A 530 21.76 12.57 75.28
N LEU A 531 20.75 12.59 76.17
CA LEU A 531 19.70 13.61 76.18
C LEU A 531 20.29 15.02 76.33
N LYS A 532 21.37 15.15 77.12
CA LYS A 532 22.04 16.43 77.35
C LYS A 532 22.65 16.94 76.06
N ASP A 533 23.43 16.10 75.37
CA ASP A 533 24.15 16.51 74.16
C ASP A 533 23.20 16.82 73.01
N PHE A 534 22.09 16.08 72.91
CA PHE A 534 21.03 16.38 71.95
C PHE A 534 20.43 17.78 72.17
N ILE A 535 20.11 18.15 73.42
CA ILE A 535 19.55 19.47 73.76
C ILE A 535 20.55 20.62 73.53
N PHE A 536 21.85 20.36 73.67
CA PHE A 536 22.89 21.36 73.36
C PHE A 536 23.07 21.60 71.86
N ASN A 537 22.79 20.60 71.04
CA ASN A 537 22.95 20.66 69.59
C ASN A 537 21.71 21.21 68.85
N ILE A 538 20.65 21.57 69.59
CA ILE A 538 19.51 22.39 69.13
C ILE A 538 19.81 23.86 69.44
#